data_AF-A0A1V4YCF3-F1
#
_entry.id   AF-A0A1V4YCF3-F1
#
_cell.length_a   1.000
_cell.length_b   1.000
_cell.length_c   1.000
_cell.angle_alpha   90.00
_cell.angle_beta   90.00
_cell.angle_gamma   90.00
#
_symmetry.space_group_name_H-M   'P 1'
#
loop_
_entity.id
_entity.type
_entity.pdbx_description
1 polymer ?
#
loop_
_entity_poly.entity_id
_entity_poly.type
_entity_poly.pdbx_seq_one_letter_code
_entity_poly.pdbx_strand_id
1 'polypeptide(L)'
;MIIMQVETEATNLIAKAKKAIIEHDNSTAKQVSYEALDAGISPLEVIELGFIEGMKVLGDLFEHGDIDLQEIFEASLTMNIGIDVLRPHIMSSPENACAFEDLVLGI
;
A
#
# COMPACT_ATOMS: atom_id res chain seq x y z
N MET A 1 6.14 20.52 -21.66
CA MET A 1 5.47 21.08 -20.46
C MET A 1 4.31 20.13 -20.09
N ILE A 2 4.60 18.89 -19.67
CA ILE A 2 3.58 17.91 -19.22
C ILE A 2 4.17 16.93 -18.17
N ILE A 3 5.49 16.76 -18.12
CA ILE A 3 6.16 15.79 -17.23
C ILE A 3 6.18 16.12 -15.72
N MET A 4 5.78 17.31 -15.27
CA MET A 4 5.85 17.69 -13.83
C MET A 4 4.53 17.55 -13.04
N GLN A 5 3.41 17.19 -13.69
CA GLN A 5 2.11 17.08 -12.99
C GLN A 5 1.81 15.65 -12.50
N VAL A 6 2.38 14.62 -13.13
CA VAL A 6 2.11 13.22 -12.80
C VAL A 6 2.81 12.76 -11.52
N GLU A 7 4.01 13.28 -11.23
CA GLU A 7 4.76 12.93 -10.01
C GLU A 7 4.07 13.37 -8.70
N THR A 8 3.27 14.44 -8.72
CA THR A 8 2.64 14.96 -7.49
C THR A 8 1.41 14.17 -7.06
N GLU A 9 0.64 13.65 -8.02
CA GLU A 9 -0.61 12.91 -7.72
C GLU A 9 -0.31 11.50 -7.21
N ALA A 10 0.68 10.82 -7.80
CA ALA A 10 1.18 9.54 -7.32
C ALA A 10 1.72 9.62 -5.90
N THR A 11 2.54 10.63 -5.63
CA THR A 11 3.09 10.86 -4.27
C THR A 11 1.99 11.11 -3.25
N ASN A 12 0.91 11.82 -3.63
CA ASN A 12 -0.21 12.12 -2.73
C ASN A 12 -1.03 10.86 -2.41
N LEU A 13 -1.32 10.03 -3.41
CA LEU A 13 -2.01 8.76 -3.21
C LEU A 13 -1.19 7.77 -2.38
N ILE A 14 0.12 7.67 -2.63
CA ILE A 14 1.05 6.87 -1.83
C ILE A 14 1.07 7.34 -0.37
N ALA A 15 1.13 8.64 -0.13
CA ALA A 15 1.09 9.20 1.23
C ALA A 15 -0.25 8.91 1.93
N LYS A 16 -1.38 8.97 1.21
CA LYS A 16 -2.69 8.56 1.73
C LYS A 16 -2.75 7.06 2.03
N ALA A 17 -2.18 6.21 1.16
CA ALA A 17 -2.10 4.77 1.37
C ALA A 17 -1.37 4.47 2.69
N LYS A 18 -0.22 5.11 2.90
CA LYS A 18 0.54 5.01 4.14
C LYS A 18 -0.28 5.41 5.36
N LYS A 19 -0.97 6.56 5.30
CA LYS A 19 -1.80 7.06 6.39
C LYS A 19 -2.97 6.12 6.70
N ALA A 20 -3.59 5.53 5.68
CA ALA A 20 -4.68 4.57 5.86
C ALA A 20 -4.24 3.35 6.67
N ILE A 21 -3.01 2.85 6.47
CA ILE A 21 -2.46 1.76 7.28
C ILE A 21 -2.25 2.20 8.73
N ILE A 22 -1.62 3.36 8.93
CA ILE A 22 -1.31 3.89 10.26
C ILE A 22 -2.59 4.21 11.07
N GLU A 23 -3.66 4.65 10.39
CA GLU A 23 -4.96 4.96 11.02
C GLU A 23 -5.92 3.76 11.02
N HIS A 24 -5.49 2.58 10.56
CA HIS A 24 -6.31 1.35 10.49
C HIS A 24 -7.62 1.54 9.68
N ASP A 25 -7.59 2.39 8.66
CA ASP A 25 -8.75 2.72 7.84
C ASP A 25 -8.84 1.87 6.57
N ASN A 26 -9.59 0.79 6.70
CA ASN A 26 -9.93 -0.14 5.62
C ASN A 26 -10.61 0.52 4.42
N SER A 27 -11.48 1.51 4.66
CA SER A 27 -12.24 2.17 3.60
C SER A 27 -11.31 3.06 2.78
N THR A 28 -10.47 3.84 3.47
CA THR A 28 -9.49 4.72 2.83
C THR A 28 -8.45 3.91 2.06
N ALA A 29 -7.95 2.79 2.62
CA ALA A 29 -7.01 1.91 1.91
C ALA A 29 -7.60 1.38 0.60
N LYS A 30 -8.86 0.93 0.63
CA LYS A 30 -9.57 0.46 -0.57
C LYS A 30 -9.76 1.58 -1.59
N GLN A 31 -10.16 2.76 -1.13
CA GLN A 31 -10.41 3.91 -1.99
C GLN A 31 -9.14 4.36 -2.70
N VAL A 32 -8.03 4.48 -1.96
CA VAL A 32 -6.72 4.85 -2.51
C VAL A 32 -6.24 3.82 -3.53
N SER A 33 -6.46 2.53 -3.30
CA SER A 33 -6.16 1.49 -4.31
C SER A 33 -6.92 1.72 -5.62
N TYR A 34 -8.21 2.06 -5.57
CA TYR A 34 -8.97 2.37 -6.78
C TYR A 34 -8.53 3.67 -7.44
N GLU A 35 -8.30 4.73 -6.65
CA GLU A 35 -7.81 6.01 -7.16
C GLU A 35 -6.45 5.84 -7.85
N ALA A 36 -5.57 4.99 -7.30
CA ALA A 36 -4.27 4.73 -7.90
C ALA A 36 -4.37 3.96 -9.22
N LEU A 37 -5.29 3.00 -9.31
CA LEU A 37 -5.57 2.29 -10.56
C LEU A 37 -6.15 3.22 -11.64
N ASP A 38 -7.07 4.12 -11.26
CA ASP A 38 -7.69 5.08 -12.16
C ASP A 38 -6.67 6.14 -12.66
N ALA A 39 -5.78 6.59 -11.77
CA ALA A 39 -4.68 7.49 -12.10
C ALA A 39 -3.56 6.83 -12.93
N GLY A 40 -3.62 5.51 -13.15
CA GLY A 40 -2.61 4.77 -13.92
C GLY A 40 -1.28 4.60 -13.18
N ILE A 41 -1.29 4.66 -11.85
CA ILE A 41 -0.10 4.44 -11.01
C ILE A 41 0.15 2.94 -10.91
N SER A 42 1.42 2.54 -10.90
CA SER A 42 1.83 1.16 -10.71
C SER A 42 1.28 0.62 -9.38
N PRO A 43 0.44 -0.43 -9.39
CA PRO A 43 -0.10 -1.02 -8.15
C PRO A 43 1.00 -1.48 -7.19
N LEU A 44 2.13 -1.94 -7.75
CA LEU A 44 3.30 -2.37 -6.99
C LEU A 44 3.93 -1.20 -6.22
N GLU A 45 4.08 -0.02 -6.86
CA GLU A 45 4.59 1.18 -6.17
C GLU A 45 3.69 1.60 -5.02
N VAL A 46 2.37 1.52 -5.17
CA VAL A 46 1.42 1.86 -4.08
C VAL A 46 1.60 0.92 -2.90
N ILE A 47 1.83 -0.37 -3.16
CA ILE A 47 2.06 -1.36 -2.12
C ILE A 47 3.42 -1.12 -1.45
N GLU A 48 4.50 -1.01 -2.21
CA GLU A 48 5.86 -0.87 -1.67
C GLU A 48 6.08 0.47 -0.98
N LEU A 49 5.72 1.58 -1.61
CA LEU A 49 5.96 2.93 -1.11
C LEU A 49 4.85 3.43 -0.18
N GLY A 50 3.66 2.84 -0.25
CA GLY A 50 2.49 3.23 0.54
C GLY A 50 2.23 2.27 1.69
N PHE A 51 1.73 1.08 1.37
CA PHE A 51 1.29 0.12 2.39
C PHE A 51 2.45 -0.45 3.22
N ILE A 52 3.53 -0.89 2.59
CA ILE A 52 4.70 -1.46 3.27
C ILE A 52 5.40 -0.38 4.10
N GLU A 53 5.58 0.84 3.57
CA GLU A 53 6.13 1.96 4.35
C GLU A 53 5.23 2.36 5.53
N GLY A 54 3.91 2.18 5.43
CA GLY A 54 2.99 2.34 6.56
C GLY A 54 3.20 1.26 7.62
N MET A 55 3.31 0.01 7.18
CA MET A 55 3.57 -1.13 8.07
C MET A 55 4.93 -1.02 8.76
N LYS A 56 5.98 -0.53 8.09
CA LYS A 56 7.29 -0.28 8.71
C LYS A 56 7.19 0.72 9.86
N VAL A 57 6.45 1.81 9.67
CA VAL A 57 6.24 2.81 10.73
C VAL A 57 5.52 2.20 11.93
N LEU A 58 4.50 1.37 11.69
CA LEU A 58 3.84 0.65 12.77
C LEU A 58 4.77 -0.38 13.43
N GLY A 59 5.62 -1.06 12.65
CA GLY A 59 6.67 -1.93 13.17
C GLY A 59 7.62 -1.21 14.12
N ASP A 60 8.11 -0.03 13.71
CA ASP A 60 8.94 0.82 14.56
C ASP A 60 8.18 1.22 15.85
N LEU A 61 6.92 1.66 15.73
CA LEU A 61 6.07 2.02 16.89
C LEU A 61 5.86 0.83 17.84
N PHE A 62 5.70 -0.37 17.29
CA PHE A 62 5.55 -1.61 18.06
C PHE A 62 6.85 -1.96 18.80
N GLU A 63 8.01 -1.81 18.16
CA GLU A 63 9.32 -2.00 18.82
C GLU A 63 9.56 -0.98 19.94
N HIS A 64 9.05 0.25 19.80
CA HIS A 64 9.09 1.28 20.84
C HIS A 64 8.05 1.08 21.94
N GLY A 65 7.05 0.22 21.72
CA GLY A 65 5.94 -0.03 22.65
C GLY A 65 4.86 1.06 22.64
N ASP A 66 4.79 1.87 21.58
CA ASP A 66 3.74 2.88 21.38
C ASP A 66 2.41 2.26 20.89
N ILE A 67 2.49 1.09 20.24
CA ILE A 67 1.34 0.30 19.79
C ILE A 67 1.47 -1.17 20.20
N ASP A 68 0.33 -1.86 20.27
CA ASP A 68 0.26 -3.28 20.64
C ASP A 68 0.00 -4.20 19.43
N LEU A 69 0.09 -5.51 19.65
CA LEU A 69 -0.13 -6.53 18.62
C LEU A 69 -1.50 -6.42 17.91
N GLN A 70 -2.53 -5.93 18.61
CA GLN A 70 -3.85 -5.73 18.03
C GLN A 70 -3.82 -4.68 16.90
N GLU A 71 -3.10 -3.57 17.10
CA GLU A 71 -2.96 -2.50 16.11
C GLU A 71 -2.21 -3.03 14.87
N ILE A 72 -1.12 -3.78 15.07
CA ILE A 72 -0.40 -4.47 13.98
C ILE A 72 -1.32 -5.41 13.20
N PHE A 73 -2.18 -6.14 13.89
CA PHE A 73 -3.14 -7.04 13.25
C PHE A 73 -4.17 -6.28 12.41
N GLU A 74 -4.74 -5.19 12.94
CA GLU A 74 -5.70 -4.35 12.22
C GLU A 74 -5.07 -3.67 10.99
N ALA A 75 -3.84 -3.19 11.12
CA ALA A 75 -3.05 -2.66 10.00
C ALA A 75 -2.82 -3.71 8.92
N SER A 76 -2.55 -4.96 9.32
CA SER A 76 -2.34 -6.07 8.40
C SER A 76 -3.62 -6.41 7.62
N LEU A 77 -4.79 -6.32 8.27
CA LEU A 77 -6.08 -6.47 7.59
C LEU A 77 -6.33 -5.33 6.59
N THR A 78 -6.06 -4.10 7.02
CA THR A 78 -6.18 -2.89 6.18
C THR A 78 -5.33 -3.00 4.92
N MET A 79 -4.07 -3.41 5.07
CA MET A 79 -3.15 -3.66 3.97
C MET A 79 -3.66 -4.76 3.04
N ASN A 80 -4.15 -5.88 3.58
CA ASN A 80 -4.72 -6.96 2.77
C ASN A 80 -5.92 -6.49 1.93
N ILE A 81 -6.80 -5.65 2.48
CA ILE A 81 -7.95 -5.09 1.74
C ILE A 81 -7.48 -4.21 0.58
N GLY A 82 -6.49 -3.36 0.81
CA GLY A 82 -5.89 -2.53 -0.23
C GLY A 82 -5.24 -3.38 -1.33
N ILE A 83 -4.51 -4.42 -0.95
CA ILE A 83 -3.86 -5.36 -1.86
C ILE A 83 -4.87 -6.19 -2.65
N ASP A 84 -5.97 -6.64 -2.05
CA ASP A 84 -6.98 -7.46 -2.73
C ASP A 84 -7.59 -6.73 -3.94
N VAL A 85 -7.73 -5.40 -3.85
CA VAL A 85 -8.14 -4.55 -4.98
C VAL A 85 -7.08 -4.50 -6.08
N LEU A 86 -5.80 -4.40 -5.70
CA LEU A 86 -4.68 -4.26 -6.62
C LEU A 86 -4.25 -5.59 -7.25
N ARG A 87 -4.41 -6.70 -6.53
CA ARG A 87 -4.01 -8.06 -6.90
C ARG A 87 -4.47 -8.50 -8.30
N PRO A 88 -5.75 -8.38 -8.69
CA PRO A 88 -6.18 -8.79 -10.05
C PRO A 88 -5.52 -7.95 -11.15
N HIS A 89 -5.18 -6.69 -10.88
CA HIS A 89 -4.47 -5.82 -11.82
C HIS A 89 -2.98 -6.17 -11.92
N ILE A 90 -2.35 -6.53 -10.79
CA ILE A 90 -0.96 -7.00 -10.75
C ILE A 90 -0.80 -8.32 -11.50
N MET A 91 -1.69 -9.29 -11.23
CA MET A 91 -1.66 -10.62 -11.87
C MET A 91 -1.95 -10.58 -13.37
N SER A 92 -2.51 -9.48 -13.88
CA SER A 92 -2.67 -9.28 -15.33
C SER A 92 -1.34 -9.02 -16.04
N SER A 93 -0.27 -8.70 -15.30
CA SER A 93 1.10 -8.51 -15.82
C SER A 93 2.06 -9.54 -15.20
N PRO A 94 2.61 -10.48 -15.98
CA PRO A 94 3.46 -11.56 -15.43
C PRO A 94 4.75 -11.05 -14.78
N GLU A 95 5.27 -9.89 -15.20
CA GLU A 95 6.43 -9.25 -14.58
C GLU A 95 6.14 -8.75 -13.15
N ASN A 96 4.97 -8.17 -12.92
CA ASN A 96 4.56 -7.63 -11.63
C ASN A 96 4.06 -8.73 -10.67
N ALA A 97 3.54 -9.84 -11.22
CA ALA A 97 3.13 -11.00 -10.45
C ALA A 97 4.31 -11.65 -9.71
N CYS A 98 5.45 -11.84 -10.41
CA CYS A 98 6.67 -12.38 -9.81
C CYS A 98 7.18 -11.49 -8.66
N ALA A 99 7.25 -10.18 -8.88
CA ALA A 99 7.73 -9.24 -7.87
C ALA A 99 6.82 -9.21 -6.63
N PHE A 100 5.51 -9.30 -6.82
CA PHE A 100 4.56 -9.36 -5.72
C PHE A 100 4.64 -10.68 -4.93
N GLU A 101 4.86 -11.81 -5.61
CA GLU A 101 5.04 -13.11 -4.95
C GLU A 101 6.33 -13.16 -4.13
N ASP A 102 7.45 -12.67 -4.66
CA ASP A 102 8.72 -12.53 -3.93
C ASP A 102 8.56 -11.66 -2.68
N LEU A 103 7.87 -10.52 -2.83
CA LEU A 103 7.64 -9.55 -1.76
C LEU A 103 6.76 -10.09 -0.62
N VAL A 104 5.73 -10.89 -0.94
CA VAL A 104 4.75 -11.37 0.05
C VAL A 104 5.10 -12.75 0.61
N LEU A 105 5.69 -13.63 -0.21
CA LEU A 105 6.00 -15.01 0.18
C LEU A 105 7.47 -15.21 0.59
N GLY A 106 8.36 -14.27 0.29
CA GLY A 106 9.76 -14.31 0.73
C GLY A 106 10.52 -15.57 0.29
N ILE A 107 10.17 -16.14 -0.86
CA ILE A 107 10.71 -17.39 -1.43
C ILE A 107 11.78 -17.14 -2.47
#